data_AF-A0A8S3JBL3-F1
#
_entry.id   AF-A0A8S3JBL3-F1
#
_cell.length_a   1.000
_cell.length_b   1.000
_cell.length_c   1.000
_cell.angle_alpha   90.00
_cell.angle_beta   90.00
_cell.angle_gamma   90.00
#
_symmetry.space_group_name_H-M   'P 1'
#
loop_
_entity.id
_entity.type
_entity.pdbx_description
1 polymer ?
#
loop_
_entity_poly.entity_id
_entity_poly.type
_entity_poly.pdbx_seq_one_letter_code
_entity_poly.pdbx_strand_id
1 'polypeptide(L)' 'FRMLHPPLTIVRKTAENSSDNSNPDSFLPSVMTCVNYLKLPDYTSKEIMKAKLTTAIRDGQYAFLLS' A
#
# COMPACT_ATOMS: atom_id res chain seq x y z
N PHE A 1 -11.61 2.02 15.27
CA PHE A 1 -10.53 1.07 14.91
C PHE A 1 -10.12 0.10 16.01
N ARG A 2 -10.64 0.18 17.26
CA ARG A 2 -10.23 -0.72 18.38
C ARG A 2 -10.71 -2.19 18.28
N MET A 3 -11.55 -2.54 17.32
CA MET A 3 -12.18 -3.87 17.20
C MET A 3 -11.81 -4.61 15.91
N LEU A 4 -10.78 -4.15 15.18
CA LEU A 4 -10.21 -4.94 14.08
C LEU A 4 -9.35 -6.06 14.67
N HIS A 5 -9.66 -7.30 14.33
CA HIS A 5 -8.90 -8.48 14.74
C HIS A 5 -8.46 -9.24 13.49
N PRO A 6 -7.15 -9.25 13.16
CA PRO A 6 -6.05 -8.53 13.83
C PRO A 6 -6.13 -6.99 13.65
N PRO A 7 -5.44 -6.19 14.49
CA PRO A 7 -5.39 -4.74 14.34
C PRO A 7 -4.81 -4.33 12.99
N LEU A 8 -5.27 -3.20 12.46
CA LEU A 8 -4.67 -2.60 11.26
C LEU A 8 -3.21 -2.25 11.53
N THR A 9 -2.32 -2.83 10.72
CA THR A 9 -0.88 -2.56 10.76
C THR A 9 -0.47 -1.87 9.47
N ILE A 10 0.25 -0.75 9.58
CA ILE A 10 0.79 -0.01 8.45
C ILE A 10 2.31 -0.08 8.52
N VAL A 11 2.95 -0.49 7.44
CA VAL A 11 4.41 -0.54 7.34
C VAL A 11 4.91 0.17 6.10
N ARG A 12 6.18 0.58 6.16
CA ARG A 12 6.89 1.10 5.00
C ARG A 12 7.27 -0.06 4.07
N LYS A 13 6.95 0.08 2.79
CA LYS A 13 7.42 -0.80 1.72
C LYS A 13 8.86 -0.42 1.39
N THR A 14 9.80 -1.30 1.75
CA THR A 14 11.19 -1.24 1.27
C THR A 14 11.26 -1.90 -0.10
N ALA A 15 12.01 -1.34 -1.05
CA ALA A 15 12.29 -2.01 -2.31
C ALA A 15 13.11 -3.28 -2.00
N GLU A 16 12.50 -4.46 -2.07
CA GLU A 16 13.14 -5.74 -1.72
C GLU A 16 14.15 -6.22 -2.78
N ASN A 17 14.38 -5.42 -3.83
CA ASN A 17 15.36 -5.66 -4.88
C ASN A 17 16.28 -4.45 -5.04
N SER A 18 17.45 -4.58 -4.44
CA SER A 18 18.59 -3.66 -4.44
C SER A 18 19.13 -3.39 -5.86
N SER A 19 18.46 -2.57 -6.66
CA SER A 19 19.04 -2.01 -7.89
C SER A 19 18.39 -0.74 -8.42
N ASP A 20 17.37 -0.19 -7.75
CA ASP A 20 16.60 0.88 -8.39
C ASP A 20 16.39 2.07 -7.46
N ASN A 21 16.96 3.18 -7.90
CA ASN A 21 16.62 4.57 -7.53
C ASN A 21 15.19 4.87 -8.05
N SER A 22 14.27 3.94 -7.80
CA SER A 22 12.92 3.95 -8.34
C SER A 22 12.10 4.88 -7.48
N ASN A 23 11.51 5.88 -8.14
CA ASN A 23 10.71 6.88 -7.47
C ASN A 23 9.56 6.18 -6.70
N PRO A 24 9.46 6.33 -5.36
CA PRO A 24 8.39 5.74 -4.57
C PRO A 24 7.00 6.18 -5.04
N ASP A 25 6.90 7.37 -5.63
CA ASP A 25 5.68 7.95 -6.18
C ASP A 25 5.15 7.18 -7.40
N SER A 26 5.95 6.34 -8.03
CA SER A 26 5.52 5.50 -9.14
C SER A 26 4.74 4.27 -8.68
N PHE A 27 4.86 3.85 -7.42
CA PHE A 27 4.27 2.60 -6.93
C PHE A 27 2.91 2.81 -6.28
N LEU A 28 2.00 1.85 -6.47
CA LEU A 28 0.78 1.73 -5.68
C LEU A 28 1.06 1.02 -4.34
N PRO A 29 0.28 1.32 -3.29
CA PRO A 29 0.34 0.57 -2.04
C PRO A 29 -0.14 -0.86 -2.25
N SER A 30 0.32 -1.78 -1.42
CA SER A 30 -0.15 -3.17 -1.42
C SER A 30 -0.70 -3.56 -0.05
N VAL A 31 -1.68 -4.46 -0.04
CA VAL A 31 -2.38 -4.88 1.17
C VAL A 31 -2.37 -6.39 1.30
N MET A 32 -2.22 -6.88 2.53
CA MET A 32 -2.52 -8.26 2.90
C MET A 32 -3.80 -8.24 3.72
N THR A 33 -4.93 -8.52 3.05
CA THR A 33 -6.28 -8.35 3.62
C THR A 33 -6.55 -9.29 4.79
N CYS A 34 -6.04 -10.53 4.73
CA CYS A 34 -6.24 -11.54 5.78
C CYS A 34 -5.72 -11.10 7.17
N VAL A 35 -4.79 -10.16 7.22
CA VAL A 35 -4.15 -9.70 8.46
C VAL A 35 -4.20 -8.19 8.65
N ASN A 36 -5.08 -7.49 7.93
CA ASN A 36 -5.22 -6.03 7.99
C ASN A 36 -3.86 -5.30 7.91
N TYR A 37 -3.04 -5.66 6.92
CA TYR A 37 -1.67 -5.16 6.82
C TYR A 37 -1.46 -4.37 5.54
N LEU A 38 -1.13 -3.09 5.66
CA LEU A 38 -0.94 -2.15 4.55
C LEU A 38 0.55 -1.81 4.40
N LYS A 39 1.12 -2.11 3.22
CA LYS A 39 2.48 -1.71 2.83
C LYS A 39 2.40 -0.41 2.02
N LEU A 40 2.90 0.69 2.59
CA LEU A 40 2.93 2.00 1.94
C LEU A 40 4.34 2.32 1.43
N PRO A 41 4.50 2.71 0.14
CA PRO A 41 5.71 3.37 -0.33
C PRO A 41 6.01 4.65 0.46
N ASP A 42 7.28 5.04 0.49
CA ASP A 42 7.74 6.28 1.13
C ASP A 42 7.52 7.48 0.19
N TYR A 43 6.26 7.84 -0.02
CA TYR A 43 5.87 8.91 -0.95
C TYR A 43 6.49 10.26 -0.57
N THR A 44 6.87 11.04 -1.58
CA THR A 44 7.52 12.34 -1.37
C THR A 44 6.58 13.38 -0.78
N SER A 45 5.26 13.22 -0.94
CA SER A 45 4.26 14.11 -0.34
C SER A 45 2.96 13.39 0.06
N LYS A 46 2.20 14.03 0.96
CA LYS A 46 0.89 13.55 1.42
C LYS A 46 -0.16 13.58 0.29
N GLU A 47 -0.03 14.54 -0.63
CA GLU A 47 -0.90 14.69 -1.79
C GLU A 47 -0.75 13.49 -2.73
N ILE A 48 0.48 13.08 -3.00
CA ILE A 48 0.79 11.90 -3.82
C ILE A 48 0.27 10.64 -3.13
N MET A 49 0.54 10.47 -1.82
CA MET A 49 0.02 9.35 -1.03
C MET A 49 -1.51 9.26 -1.12
N LYS A 50 -2.22 10.38 -0.96
CA LYS A 50 -3.68 10.43 -1.06
C LYS A 50 -4.16 10.03 -2.45
N ALA A 51 -3.52 10.54 -3.51
CA ALA A 51 -3.86 10.19 -4.89
C ALA A 51 -3.69 8.70 -5.14
N LYS A 52 -2.53 8.13 -4.76
CA LYS A 52 -2.20 6.71 -4.95
C LYS A 52 -3.11 5.78 -4.15
N LEU A 53 -3.43 6.13 -2.90
CA LEU A 53 -4.42 5.39 -2.10
C LEU A 53 -5.80 5.42 -2.75
N THR A 54 -6.23 6.58 -3.25
CA THR A 54 -7.54 6.71 -3.91
C THR A 54 -7.60 5.87 -5.18
N THR A 55 -6.53 5.86 -5.99
CA THR A 55 -6.40 4.99 -7.16
C THR A 55 -6.47 3.52 -6.75
N ALA A 56 -5.65 3.06 -5.80
CA ALA A 56 -5.64 1.66 -5.36
C ALA A 56 -7.00 1.19 -4.80
N ILE A 57 -7.71 2.06 -4.07
CA ILE A 57 -9.06 1.76 -3.54
C ILE A 57 -10.09 1.65 -4.65
N ARG A 58 -10.01 2.47 -5.71
CA ARG A 58 -10.95 2.44 -6.84
C ARG A 58 -10.69 1.25 -7.76
N ASP A 59 -9.43 1.00 -8.06
CA ASP A 59 -9.03 -0.03 -9.03
C ASP A 59 -9.05 -1.43 -8.40
N GLY A 60 -8.79 -1.52 -7.08
CA GLY A 60 -8.82 -2.77 -6.33
C GLY A 60 -10.21 -3.22 -5.89
N GLN A 61 -11.28 -2.50 -6.26
CA GLN A 61 -12.65 -2.92 -5.92
C GLN A 61 -12.99 -4.23 -6.62
N TYR A 62 -13.59 -5.17 -5.89
CA TYR A 62 -14.01 -6.47 -6.42
C TYR A 62 -12.87 -7.33 -7.00
N ALA A 63 -11.61 -6.89 -6.84
CA ALA A 63 -10.44 -7.57 -7.32
C ALA A 63 -9.84 -8.41 -6.19
N PHE A 64 -9.99 -9.74 -6.30
CA PHE A 64 -9.16 -10.69 -5.57
C PHE A 64 -8.27 -11.40 -6.61
N LEU A 65 -7.22 -10.70 -7.04
CA LEU A 65 -6.23 -11.28 -7.94
C LEU A 65 -5.24 -12.09 -7.10
N LEU A 66 -5.43 -13.42 -7.09
CA LEU A 66 -4.46 -14.36 -6.55
C LEU A 66 -3.42 -14.60 -7.66
N SER A 67 -2.30 -13.89 -7.61
CA SER A 67 -1.12 -14.14 -8.44
C SER A 67 0.04 -14.64 -7.60
#